data_AF-A0A239FGC3-F1
#
_entry.id   AF-A0A239FGC3-F1
#
_cell.length_a   1.000
_cell.length_b   1.000
_cell.length_c   1.000
_cell.angle_alpha   90.00
_cell.angle_beta   90.00
_cell.angle_gamma   90.00
#
_symmetry.space_group_name_H-M   'P 1'
#
loop_
_entity.id
_entity.type
_entity.pdbx_description
1 polymer ?
#
loop_
_entity_poly.entity_id
_entity_poly.type
_entity_poly.pdbx_seq_one_letter_code
_entity_poly.pdbx_strand_id
1 'polypeptide(L)'
;MGGWTYSRHFSRAAATDASRKALVSSCIDIYIKGNLPVFDGFGGPGTGAGIFDGIDIDWEWPGTHNGLDGNYVDEANDRQNFKLLLKEFREQLDALGAQNDRHYLLSGFLPANPEDIQGGGWNDPELFDYFDFGNIQGYDLWGAWDLTMTGHQANLWDDPNDPRPAGKRFSIDKAVKAYVNNGIDPAQLGIGVAGYGRGWANVQSNDPWTPGTLSAAQGVYEAGINDYDVIEGTCTQHYDPVAGAAWCYNPSTKIWWSLDNKDSVRAKADYIVSQGLGGGMWWELSGDEENELGSELTTKLENAPKGPIDVDSPGTDPGGNNPGGDDDGTNPGGGDDGGTNPGGGDGSGDGDNGTNPGGPGDNPGDGDNGGQNPGGPNDDNQGGDPKQTPPRVTWHFDDYSVAVSGLRTTFRKPAKITVKATKNGRPTTGAVRFSYQVGKKAKTKSLTLSADGTAAVKLPKKLKVGKHQVHVSLTPTGSATSSRTVIVRVKRAKVRVVKQRVLGGSARLHISRGRSARLALVFKSTKGVKLKGKIKVFVGRKHVGSGKVVRKSGKWTAQVSVRKTAKKGKVYVKITGNKSVAKAKIKTKIRAK
;
A
#
# COMPACT_ATOMS: atom_id res chain seq x y z
N MET A 1 5.36 -11.76 -11.53
CA MET A 1 6.10 -12.11 -12.76
C MET A 1 5.13 -12.09 -13.91
N GLY A 2 5.47 -11.42 -15.01
CA GLY A 2 4.55 -11.26 -16.13
C GLY A 2 3.95 -9.87 -16.20
N GLY A 3 2.64 -9.79 -15.96
CA GLY A 3 1.80 -8.63 -16.22
C GLY A 3 1.40 -8.54 -17.69
N TRP A 4 0.51 -7.60 -17.98
CA TRP A 4 -0.09 -7.37 -19.29
C TRP A 4 0.92 -7.44 -20.45
N THR A 5 2.05 -6.74 -20.33
CA THR A 5 3.05 -6.62 -21.40
C THR A 5 3.99 -7.83 -21.51
N TYR A 6 4.28 -8.52 -20.41
CA TYR A 6 5.29 -9.59 -20.38
C TYR A 6 4.70 -10.99 -20.16
N SER A 7 3.43 -11.18 -20.48
CA SER A 7 2.76 -12.49 -20.42
C SER A 7 2.97 -13.38 -21.65
N ARG A 8 3.58 -12.86 -22.72
CA ARG A 8 3.69 -13.53 -24.03
C ARG A 8 4.21 -14.96 -24.00
N HIS A 9 5.16 -15.25 -23.12
CA HIS A 9 5.92 -16.50 -23.14
C HIS A 9 5.45 -17.57 -22.17
N PHE A 10 4.48 -17.29 -21.30
CA PHE A 10 4.04 -18.25 -20.28
C PHE A 10 3.53 -19.56 -20.87
N SER A 11 2.64 -19.52 -21.86
CA SER A 11 2.07 -20.73 -22.49
C SER A 11 3.16 -21.71 -22.92
N ARG A 12 4.20 -21.22 -23.59
CA ARG A 12 5.33 -22.05 -24.04
C ARG A 12 6.24 -22.50 -22.90
N ALA A 13 6.48 -21.63 -21.91
CA ALA A 13 7.30 -21.96 -20.76
C ALA A 13 6.62 -22.97 -19.81
N ALA A 14 5.29 -23.05 -19.84
CA ALA A 14 4.50 -23.99 -19.06
C ALA A 14 4.25 -25.34 -19.77
N ALA A 15 4.51 -25.42 -21.08
CA ALA A 15 4.02 -26.48 -21.96
C ALA A 15 4.50 -27.90 -21.61
N THR A 16 5.70 -28.04 -21.05
CA THR A 16 6.30 -29.35 -20.75
C THR A 16 6.89 -29.39 -19.35
N ASP A 17 7.05 -30.58 -18.78
CA ASP A 17 7.72 -30.77 -17.49
C ASP A 17 9.11 -30.12 -17.45
N ALA A 18 9.92 -30.36 -18.49
CA ALA A 18 11.26 -29.79 -18.60
C ALA A 18 11.25 -28.25 -18.67
N SER A 19 10.32 -27.65 -19.41
CA SER A 19 10.23 -26.19 -19.53
C SER A 19 9.74 -25.53 -18.25
N ARG A 20 8.77 -26.14 -17.54
CA ARG A 20 8.31 -25.68 -16.22
C ARG A 20 9.45 -25.69 -15.21
N LYS A 21 10.17 -26.82 -15.10
CA LYS A 21 11.33 -26.96 -14.21
C LYS A 21 12.41 -25.92 -14.50
N ALA A 22 12.71 -25.69 -15.79
CA ALA A 22 13.68 -24.69 -16.19
C ALA A 22 13.23 -23.27 -15.81
N LEU A 23 11.97 -22.92 -16.07
CA LEU A 23 11.41 -21.62 -15.69
C LEU A 23 11.48 -21.43 -14.16
N VAL A 24 10.92 -22.36 -13.39
CA VAL A 24 10.84 -22.26 -11.93
C VAL A 24 12.23 -22.16 -11.30
N SER A 25 13.14 -23.05 -11.71
CA SER A 25 14.52 -23.07 -11.21
C SER A 25 15.24 -21.74 -11.48
N SER A 26 15.08 -21.18 -12.69
CA SER A 26 15.70 -19.89 -13.03
C SER A 26 15.13 -18.72 -12.22
N CYS A 27 13.83 -18.73 -11.92
CA CYS A 27 13.18 -17.68 -11.14
C CYS A 27 13.62 -17.74 -9.67
N ILE A 28 13.68 -18.95 -9.10
CA ILE A 28 14.18 -19.16 -7.74
C ILE A 28 15.65 -18.76 -7.64
N ASP A 29 16.48 -19.09 -8.64
CA ASP A 29 17.89 -18.72 -8.64
C ASP A 29 18.12 -17.20 -8.66
N ILE A 30 17.43 -16.49 -9.56
CA ILE A 30 17.59 -15.05 -9.72
C ILE A 30 16.97 -14.28 -8.54
N TYR A 31 15.70 -14.55 -8.21
CA TYR A 31 14.95 -13.72 -7.26
C TYR A 31 15.08 -14.19 -5.82
N ILE A 32 14.94 -15.49 -5.57
CA ILE A 32 14.90 -16.02 -4.19
C ILE A 32 16.31 -16.22 -3.64
N LYS A 33 17.18 -16.91 -4.38
CA LYS A 33 18.60 -17.05 -4.03
C LYS A 33 19.38 -15.76 -4.27
N GLY A 34 18.86 -14.87 -5.12
CA GLY A 34 19.45 -13.55 -5.36
C GLY A 34 20.71 -13.58 -6.22
N ASN A 35 20.87 -14.58 -7.09
CA ASN A 35 22.02 -14.72 -7.98
C ASN A 35 21.89 -13.79 -9.19
N LEU A 36 21.98 -12.48 -8.93
CA LEU A 36 21.83 -11.47 -9.96
C LEU A 36 23.05 -11.46 -10.90
N PRO A 37 22.87 -11.26 -12.21
CA PRO A 37 24.00 -11.07 -13.13
C PRO A 37 24.77 -9.81 -12.75
N VAL A 38 26.07 -9.79 -13.04
CA VAL A 38 26.87 -8.58 -12.88
C VAL A 38 26.52 -7.58 -13.99
N PHE A 39 26.03 -6.41 -13.60
CA PHE A 39 25.67 -5.33 -14.51
C PHE A 39 26.06 -3.98 -13.90
N ASP A 40 26.75 -3.13 -14.67
CA ASP A 40 27.28 -1.84 -14.23
C ASP A 40 28.10 -1.88 -12.92
N GLY A 41 28.80 -3.01 -12.68
CA GLY A 41 29.62 -3.22 -11.49
C GLY A 41 28.84 -3.61 -10.22
N PHE A 42 27.53 -3.85 -10.32
CA PHE A 42 26.68 -4.39 -9.27
C PHE A 42 26.24 -5.81 -9.62
N GLY A 43 25.75 -6.57 -8.64
CA GLY A 43 25.30 -7.95 -8.84
C GLY A 43 26.36 -9.00 -8.49
N GLY A 44 26.09 -10.24 -8.86
CA GLY A 44 26.84 -11.43 -8.46
C GLY A 44 26.02 -12.38 -7.58
N PRO A 45 26.54 -13.59 -7.32
CA PRO A 45 25.85 -14.60 -6.51
C PRO A 45 25.42 -14.07 -5.14
N GLY A 46 24.17 -14.33 -4.76
CA GLY A 46 23.59 -13.96 -3.48
C GLY A 46 23.38 -12.47 -3.23
N THR A 47 23.65 -11.58 -4.18
CA THR A 47 23.51 -10.12 -3.96
C THR A 47 22.07 -9.66 -3.74
N GLY A 48 21.09 -10.38 -4.29
CA GLY A 48 19.67 -10.17 -4.04
C GLY A 48 19.08 -11.00 -2.90
N ALA A 49 19.89 -11.81 -2.20
CA ALA A 49 19.39 -12.79 -1.25
C ALA A 49 18.63 -12.14 -0.09
N GLY A 50 17.49 -12.73 0.27
CA GLY A 50 16.68 -12.28 1.41
C GLY A 50 15.81 -11.04 1.14
N ILE A 51 15.87 -10.44 -0.06
CA ILE A 51 15.01 -9.32 -0.45
C ILE A 51 13.60 -9.81 -0.80
N PHE A 52 13.50 -10.93 -1.51
CA PHE A 52 12.23 -11.48 -1.98
C PHE A 52 11.74 -12.58 -1.04
N ASP A 53 10.50 -12.44 -0.55
CA ASP A 53 9.82 -13.42 0.31
C ASP A 53 9.06 -14.49 -0.46
N GLY A 54 9.00 -14.39 -1.79
CA GLY A 54 8.16 -15.24 -2.61
C GLY A 54 8.08 -14.80 -4.06
N ILE A 55 7.19 -15.43 -4.81
CA ILE A 55 6.94 -15.17 -6.23
C ILE A 55 5.44 -14.93 -6.42
N ASP A 56 5.11 -13.88 -7.15
CA ASP A 56 3.75 -13.60 -7.63
C ASP A 56 3.64 -13.97 -9.12
N ILE A 57 2.59 -14.68 -9.52
CA ILE A 57 2.34 -15.10 -10.91
C ILE A 57 1.24 -14.23 -11.51
N ASP A 58 1.60 -13.52 -12.57
CA ASP A 58 0.75 -12.55 -13.24
C ASP A 58 0.72 -12.88 -14.74
N TRP A 59 0.11 -14.02 -15.09
CA TRP A 59 -0.08 -14.46 -16.48
C TRP A 59 -1.44 -13.96 -16.98
N GLU A 60 -1.41 -12.99 -17.89
CA GLU A 60 -2.59 -12.38 -18.50
C GLU A 60 -2.75 -12.77 -20.00
N TRP A 61 -3.54 -13.78 -20.38
CA TRP A 61 -4.24 -14.76 -19.55
C TRP A 61 -4.06 -16.18 -20.12
N PRO A 62 -3.92 -17.23 -19.29
CA PRO A 62 -3.84 -18.60 -19.76
C PRO A 62 -5.14 -19.04 -20.43
N GLY A 63 -5.03 -19.70 -21.58
CA GLY A 63 -6.16 -20.35 -22.25
C GLY A 63 -7.17 -19.42 -22.91
N THR A 64 -6.92 -18.11 -22.96
CA THR A 64 -7.77 -17.15 -23.66
C THR A 64 -6.94 -16.12 -24.45
N HIS A 65 -7.54 -15.55 -25.49
CA HIS A 65 -6.95 -14.47 -26.28
C HIS A 65 -7.31 -13.07 -25.74
N ASN A 66 -7.77 -12.94 -24.50
CA ASN A 66 -8.15 -11.67 -23.89
C ASN A 66 -6.96 -10.87 -23.32
N GLY A 67 -5.76 -11.46 -23.30
CA GLY A 67 -4.51 -10.77 -22.95
C GLY A 67 -3.99 -9.86 -24.07
N LEU A 68 -2.75 -9.40 -23.94
CA LEU A 68 -2.12 -8.58 -24.98
C LEU A 68 -1.96 -9.34 -26.31
N ASP A 69 -2.31 -8.67 -27.42
CA ASP A 69 -2.11 -9.19 -28.77
C ASP A 69 -0.68 -9.70 -28.99
N GLY A 70 -0.57 -10.93 -29.50
CA GLY A 70 0.70 -11.59 -29.78
C GLY A 70 1.22 -12.48 -28.64
N ASN A 71 0.50 -12.57 -27.52
CA ASN A 71 0.71 -13.62 -26.53
C ASN A 71 0.55 -15.01 -27.16
N TYR A 72 1.42 -15.95 -26.78
CA TYR A 72 1.18 -17.36 -27.11
C TYR A 72 0.07 -17.89 -26.21
N VAL A 73 -0.89 -18.56 -26.82
CA VAL A 73 -2.06 -19.14 -26.15
C VAL A 73 -2.27 -20.54 -26.69
N ASP A 74 -2.53 -21.48 -25.80
CA ASP A 74 -2.99 -22.81 -26.11
C ASP A 74 -4.28 -23.06 -25.31
N GLU A 75 -5.43 -22.77 -25.94
CA GLU A 75 -6.76 -22.87 -25.31
C GLU A 75 -7.05 -24.28 -24.75
N ALA A 76 -6.45 -25.31 -25.32
CA ALA A 76 -6.67 -26.69 -24.91
C ALA A 76 -5.80 -27.09 -23.71
N ASN A 77 -4.57 -26.58 -23.64
CA ASN A 77 -3.56 -27.09 -22.70
C ASN A 77 -3.13 -26.08 -21.62
N ASP A 78 -3.29 -24.77 -21.82
CA ASP A 78 -2.79 -23.75 -20.90
C ASP A 78 -3.36 -23.90 -19.49
N ARG A 79 -4.65 -24.25 -19.34
CA ARG A 79 -5.25 -24.51 -18.03
C ARG A 79 -4.50 -25.57 -17.23
N GLN A 80 -4.28 -26.74 -17.83
CA GLN A 80 -3.60 -27.85 -17.16
C GLN A 80 -2.11 -27.53 -16.96
N ASN A 81 -1.47 -26.89 -17.93
CA ASN A 81 -0.07 -26.50 -17.85
C ASN A 81 0.18 -25.44 -16.79
N PHE A 82 -0.75 -24.50 -16.61
CA PHE A 82 -0.71 -23.49 -15.57
C PHE A 82 -0.79 -24.12 -14.18
N LYS A 83 -1.74 -25.04 -13.96
CA LYS A 83 -1.82 -25.83 -12.71
C LYS A 83 -0.51 -26.56 -12.41
N LEU A 84 0.05 -27.26 -13.40
CA LEU A 84 1.32 -27.97 -13.24
C LEU A 84 2.51 -27.02 -13.00
N LEU A 85 2.48 -25.80 -13.53
CA LEU A 85 3.49 -24.78 -13.28
C LEU A 85 3.43 -24.29 -11.83
N LEU A 86 2.23 -24.06 -11.29
CA LEU A 86 2.06 -23.66 -9.89
C LEU A 86 2.50 -24.76 -8.92
N LYS A 87 2.16 -26.01 -9.21
CA LYS A 87 2.66 -27.19 -8.48
C LYS A 87 4.18 -27.21 -8.45
N GLU A 88 4.83 -27.05 -9.59
CA GLU A 88 6.30 -27.02 -9.69
C GLU A 88 6.92 -25.85 -8.90
N PHE A 89 6.32 -24.65 -8.95
CA PHE A 89 6.76 -23.53 -8.12
C PHE A 89 6.68 -23.85 -6.63
N ARG A 90 5.54 -24.38 -6.15
CA ARG A 90 5.35 -24.74 -4.74
C ARG A 90 6.38 -25.77 -4.29
N GLU A 91 6.54 -26.86 -5.05
CA GLU A 91 7.50 -27.94 -4.74
C GLU A 91 8.94 -27.44 -4.62
N GLN A 92 9.41 -26.60 -5.55
CA GLN A 92 10.79 -26.09 -5.49
C GLN A 92 10.97 -25.01 -4.41
N LEU A 93 9.95 -24.17 -4.15
CA LEU A 93 9.99 -23.19 -3.06
C LEU A 93 10.02 -23.88 -1.70
N ASP A 94 9.25 -24.95 -1.50
CA ASP A 94 9.24 -25.74 -0.26
C ASP A 94 10.55 -26.51 -0.06
N ALA A 95 11.08 -27.11 -1.14
CA ALA A 95 12.37 -27.78 -1.09
C ALA A 95 13.52 -26.82 -0.71
N LEU A 96 13.47 -25.57 -1.18
CA LEU A 96 14.43 -24.53 -0.76
C LEU A 96 14.17 -24.08 0.68
N GLY A 97 12.90 -23.85 1.03
CA GLY A 97 12.47 -23.43 2.35
C GLY A 97 12.88 -24.39 3.47
N ALA A 98 12.76 -25.70 3.22
CA ALA A 98 13.20 -26.74 4.14
C ALA A 98 14.72 -26.69 4.43
N GLN A 99 15.53 -26.13 3.53
CA GLN A 99 16.98 -26.01 3.73
C GLN A 99 17.37 -24.83 4.62
N ASN A 100 16.49 -23.85 4.78
CA ASN A 100 16.79 -22.59 5.48
C ASN A 100 15.70 -22.15 6.46
N ASP A 101 14.80 -23.06 6.83
CA ASP A 101 13.70 -22.86 7.78
C ASP A 101 12.83 -21.64 7.42
N ARG A 102 12.44 -21.56 6.15
CA ARG A 102 11.62 -20.47 5.62
C ARG A 102 10.46 -20.99 4.79
N HIS A 103 9.29 -20.39 4.99
CA HIS A 103 8.18 -20.53 4.05
C HIS A 103 8.25 -19.40 3.02
N TYR A 104 8.44 -19.74 1.74
CA TYR A 104 8.39 -18.75 0.66
C TYR A 104 6.98 -18.66 0.09
N LEU A 105 6.49 -17.44 -0.11
CA LEU A 105 5.13 -17.21 -0.58
C LEU A 105 5.01 -17.49 -2.09
N LEU A 106 3.89 -18.07 -2.51
CA LEU A 106 3.46 -18.12 -3.89
C LEU A 106 2.09 -17.43 -3.99
N SER A 107 2.00 -16.37 -4.79
CA SER A 107 0.75 -15.64 -5.03
C SER A 107 0.43 -15.50 -6.50
N GLY A 108 -0.77 -15.01 -6.82
CA GLY A 108 -1.13 -14.68 -8.20
C GLY A 108 -2.11 -13.51 -8.36
N PHE A 109 -2.05 -12.87 -9.52
CA PHE A 109 -3.04 -11.89 -9.97
C PHE A 109 -4.21 -12.59 -10.66
N LEU A 110 -5.37 -12.57 -10.02
CA LEU A 110 -6.52 -13.38 -10.44
C LEU A 110 -7.46 -12.55 -11.33
N PRO A 111 -7.90 -13.05 -12.50
CA PRO A 111 -8.77 -12.28 -13.38
C PRO A 111 -10.17 -12.05 -12.80
N ALA A 112 -10.82 -10.98 -13.25
CA ALA A 112 -12.22 -10.69 -12.93
C ALA A 112 -13.22 -11.15 -13.99
N ASN A 113 -12.78 -11.27 -15.25
CA ASN A 113 -13.60 -11.72 -16.37
C ASN A 113 -13.88 -13.22 -16.25
N PRO A 114 -15.14 -13.68 -16.22
CA PRO A 114 -15.48 -15.10 -16.10
C PRO A 114 -14.88 -16.00 -17.19
N GLU A 115 -14.68 -15.48 -18.39
CA GLU A 115 -14.02 -16.24 -19.48
C GLU A 115 -12.55 -16.52 -19.15
N ASP A 116 -11.82 -15.51 -18.64
CA ASP A 116 -10.42 -15.67 -18.25
C ASP A 116 -10.27 -16.56 -17.02
N ILE A 117 -11.20 -16.47 -16.05
CA ILE A 117 -11.28 -17.37 -14.91
C ILE A 117 -11.41 -18.82 -15.38
N GLN A 118 -12.30 -19.10 -16.32
CA GLN A 118 -12.55 -20.43 -16.88
C GLN A 118 -11.37 -20.93 -17.72
N GLY A 119 -10.83 -20.08 -18.60
CA GLY A 119 -9.73 -20.42 -19.51
C GLY A 119 -8.46 -20.80 -18.77
N GLY A 120 -8.14 -20.09 -17.69
CA GLY A 120 -7.01 -20.42 -16.84
C GLY A 120 -7.28 -21.49 -15.79
N GLY A 121 -8.55 -21.82 -15.53
CA GLY A 121 -8.95 -22.62 -14.37
C GLY A 121 -8.61 -21.92 -13.04
N TRP A 122 -8.58 -20.59 -13.00
CA TRP A 122 -8.16 -19.81 -11.82
C TRP A 122 -9.02 -20.07 -10.58
N ASN A 123 -10.25 -20.53 -10.77
CA ASN A 123 -11.14 -20.88 -9.67
C ASN A 123 -11.09 -22.37 -9.27
N ASP A 124 -10.19 -23.18 -9.84
CA ASP A 124 -9.95 -24.55 -9.38
C ASP A 124 -9.34 -24.53 -7.96
N PRO A 125 -10.02 -25.11 -6.94
CA PRO A 125 -9.52 -25.10 -5.57
C PRO A 125 -8.12 -25.69 -5.41
N GLU A 126 -7.73 -26.63 -6.28
CA GLU A 126 -6.37 -27.21 -6.22
C GLU A 126 -5.28 -26.17 -6.48
N LEU A 127 -5.56 -25.07 -7.20
CA LEU A 127 -4.57 -24.01 -7.37
C LEU A 127 -4.22 -23.33 -6.03
N PHE A 128 -5.15 -23.34 -5.07
CA PHE A 128 -4.98 -22.77 -3.74
C PHE A 128 -4.38 -23.75 -2.72
N ASP A 129 -4.12 -25.00 -3.12
CA ASP A 129 -3.17 -25.87 -2.41
C ASP A 129 -1.71 -25.46 -2.72
N TYR A 130 -1.49 -24.76 -3.85
CA TYR A 130 -0.18 -24.25 -4.26
C TYR A 130 -0.01 -22.76 -3.92
N PHE A 131 -1.04 -21.95 -4.15
CA PHE A 131 -1.02 -20.54 -3.78
C PHE A 131 -1.23 -20.36 -2.28
N ASP A 132 -0.44 -19.49 -1.68
CA ASP A 132 -0.73 -18.94 -0.35
C ASP A 132 -1.93 -18.00 -0.39
N PHE A 133 -1.99 -17.14 -1.40
CA PHE A 133 -3.10 -16.22 -1.63
C PHE A 133 -3.10 -15.70 -3.08
N GLY A 134 -4.24 -15.19 -3.54
CA GLY A 134 -4.34 -14.48 -4.82
C GLY A 134 -5.11 -13.18 -4.70
N ASN A 135 -4.77 -12.20 -5.53
CA ASN A 135 -5.41 -10.89 -5.55
C ASN A 135 -6.27 -10.74 -6.80
N ILE A 136 -7.58 -10.69 -6.61
CA ILE A 136 -8.56 -10.50 -7.68
C ILE A 136 -8.44 -9.10 -8.26
N GLN A 137 -8.33 -9.02 -9.59
CA GLN A 137 -8.40 -7.79 -10.36
C GLN A 137 -9.66 -6.98 -10.00
N GLY A 138 -9.47 -5.86 -9.32
CA GLY A 138 -10.56 -5.01 -8.84
C GLY A 138 -10.73 -3.70 -9.61
N TYR A 139 -10.17 -3.67 -10.82
CA TYR A 139 -10.02 -2.52 -11.70
C TYR A 139 -9.96 -3.00 -13.16
N ASP A 140 -9.86 -2.08 -14.13
CA ASP A 140 -9.82 -2.40 -15.57
C ASP A 140 -11.07 -3.12 -16.12
N LEU A 141 -12.19 -3.02 -15.42
CA LEU A 141 -13.48 -3.62 -15.82
C LEU A 141 -14.14 -2.87 -17.00
N TRP A 142 -13.67 -1.65 -17.28
CA TRP A 142 -14.05 -0.81 -18.41
C TRP A 142 -13.01 0.27 -18.65
N GLY A 143 -12.88 0.77 -19.88
CA GLY A 143 -11.81 1.70 -20.22
C GLY A 143 -11.91 2.27 -21.62
N ALA A 144 -11.01 3.21 -21.94
CA ALA A 144 -11.02 3.95 -23.19
C ALA A 144 -10.60 3.14 -24.43
N TRP A 145 -10.41 1.82 -24.29
CA TRP A 145 -10.44 0.89 -25.42
C TRP A 145 -11.82 0.86 -26.10
N ASP A 146 -12.89 1.22 -25.36
CA ASP A 146 -14.19 1.57 -25.94
C ASP A 146 -14.34 3.10 -25.98
N LEU A 147 -14.38 3.68 -27.18
CA LEU A 147 -14.53 5.13 -27.39
C LEU A 147 -15.97 5.57 -27.66
N THR A 148 -16.93 4.69 -27.39
CA THR A 148 -18.35 4.94 -27.64
C THR A 148 -19.12 5.27 -26.36
N MET A 149 -18.60 4.90 -25.18
CA MET A 149 -19.32 5.05 -23.92
C MET A 149 -18.41 5.13 -22.68
N THR A 150 -18.72 6.02 -21.74
CA THR A 150 -18.08 6.03 -20.40
C THR A 150 -18.56 4.84 -19.56
N GLY A 151 -17.96 4.61 -18.38
CA GLY A 151 -18.42 3.55 -17.49
C GLY A 151 -17.48 3.32 -16.31
N HIS A 152 -17.88 2.43 -15.41
CA HIS A 152 -17.09 2.14 -14.22
C HIS A 152 -15.99 1.13 -14.50
N GLN A 153 -14.74 1.49 -14.18
CA GLN A 153 -13.59 0.60 -14.33
C GLN A 153 -13.34 -0.27 -13.08
N ALA A 154 -13.94 0.08 -11.93
CA ALA A 154 -13.60 -0.50 -10.63
C ALA A 154 -14.83 -0.62 -9.70
N ASN A 155 -16.02 -0.87 -10.27
CA ASN A 155 -17.27 -1.02 -9.52
C ASN A 155 -17.27 -2.29 -8.67
N LEU A 156 -17.68 -2.14 -7.40
CA LEU A 156 -17.73 -3.23 -6.44
C LEU A 156 -18.87 -4.20 -6.74
N TRP A 157 -20.05 -3.69 -7.05
CA TRP A 157 -21.24 -4.48 -7.40
C TRP A 157 -21.62 -4.28 -8.86
N ASP A 158 -22.44 -5.20 -9.38
CA ASP A 158 -23.04 -5.04 -10.70
C ASP A 158 -23.86 -3.75 -10.75
N ASP A 159 -23.62 -2.92 -11.78
CA ASP A 159 -24.40 -1.70 -11.98
C ASP A 159 -25.67 -2.05 -12.79
N PRO A 160 -26.88 -1.86 -12.23
CA PRO A 160 -28.13 -2.13 -12.94
C PRO A 160 -28.35 -1.21 -14.14
N ASN A 161 -27.62 -0.09 -14.24
CA ASN A 161 -27.72 0.84 -15.35
C ASN A 161 -26.70 0.56 -16.47
N ASP A 162 -25.83 -0.44 -16.31
CA ASP A 162 -24.88 -0.83 -17.34
C ASP A 162 -25.61 -1.40 -18.57
N PRO A 163 -25.60 -0.68 -19.71
CA PRO A 163 -26.39 -1.06 -20.88
C PRO A 163 -25.66 -2.10 -21.76
N ARG A 164 -24.43 -2.49 -21.41
CA ARG A 164 -23.63 -3.44 -22.19
C ARG A 164 -24.26 -4.84 -22.17
N PRO A 165 -23.96 -5.68 -23.18
CA PRO A 165 -24.35 -7.09 -23.17
C PRO A 165 -23.89 -7.81 -21.91
N ALA A 166 -24.66 -8.81 -21.45
CA ALA A 166 -24.44 -9.49 -20.18
C ALA A 166 -23.00 -10.01 -19.97
N GLY A 167 -22.39 -10.59 -21.00
CA GLY A 167 -21.02 -11.10 -20.97
C GLY A 167 -19.92 -10.04 -20.88
N LYS A 168 -20.26 -8.76 -20.96
CA LYS A 168 -19.32 -7.64 -20.82
C LYS A 168 -19.54 -6.83 -19.53
N ARG A 169 -20.46 -7.25 -18.66
CA ARG A 169 -20.81 -6.55 -17.42
C ARG A 169 -20.07 -7.19 -16.24
N PHE A 170 -18.97 -6.57 -15.83
CA PHE A 170 -18.10 -7.07 -14.77
C PHE A 170 -18.29 -6.29 -13.46
N SER A 171 -18.00 -6.93 -12.34
CA SER A 171 -17.91 -6.31 -11.01
C SER A 171 -17.01 -7.14 -10.11
N ILE A 172 -16.46 -6.51 -9.07
CA ILE A 172 -15.60 -7.19 -8.09
C ILE A 172 -16.37 -8.30 -7.38
N ASP A 173 -17.61 -8.05 -6.98
CA ASP A 173 -18.46 -9.03 -6.30
C ASP A 173 -18.75 -10.26 -7.17
N LYS A 174 -18.96 -10.07 -8.48
CA LYS A 174 -19.13 -11.17 -9.43
C LYS A 174 -17.86 -12.03 -9.52
N ALA A 175 -16.70 -11.39 -9.60
CA ALA A 175 -15.42 -12.09 -9.62
C ALA A 175 -15.20 -12.87 -8.31
N VAL A 176 -15.32 -12.22 -7.15
CA VAL A 176 -15.17 -12.86 -5.82
C VAL A 176 -16.08 -14.09 -5.69
N LYS A 177 -17.36 -13.97 -6.09
CA LYS A 177 -18.30 -15.10 -6.06
C LYS A 177 -17.90 -16.24 -6.99
N ALA A 178 -17.24 -15.98 -8.11
CA ALA A 178 -16.78 -17.04 -9.02
C ALA A 178 -15.69 -17.93 -8.40
N TYR A 179 -14.87 -17.38 -7.50
CA TYR A 179 -13.87 -18.14 -6.73
C TYR A 179 -14.50 -18.82 -5.51
N VAL A 180 -15.18 -18.05 -4.66
CA VAL A 180 -15.73 -18.56 -3.38
C VAL A 180 -16.79 -19.64 -3.61
N ASN A 181 -17.67 -19.48 -4.60
CA ASN A 181 -18.69 -20.49 -4.90
C ASN A 181 -18.10 -21.80 -5.45
N ASN A 182 -16.84 -21.79 -5.91
CA ASN A 182 -16.15 -22.99 -6.35
C ASN A 182 -15.37 -23.68 -5.21
N GLY A 183 -15.42 -23.14 -3.98
CA GLY A 183 -14.86 -23.76 -2.78
C GLY A 183 -13.53 -23.18 -2.31
N ILE A 184 -13.01 -22.12 -2.94
CA ILE A 184 -11.79 -21.45 -2.49
C ILE A 184 -12.04 -20.71 -1.18
N ASP A 185 -11.13 -20.86 -0.21
CA ASP A 185 -11.22 -20.15 1.07
C ASP A 185 -11.15 -18.63 0.83
N PRO A 186 -12.18 -17.86 1.24
CA PRO A 186 -12.15 -16.40 1.20
C PRO A 186 -10.87 -15.79 1.81
N ALA A 187 -10.31 -16.42 2.85
CA ALA A 187 -9.10 -15.94 3.51
C ALA A 187 -7.88 -15.90 2.56
N GLN A 188 -7.82 -16.77 1.55
CA GLN A 188 -6.75 -16.78 0.54
C GLN A 188 -6.99 -15.77 -0.61
N LEU A 189 -8.09 -15.00 -0.57
CA LEU A 189 -8.44 -14.04 -1.61
C LEU A 189 -8.31 -12.60 -1.13
N GLY A 190 -7.65 -11.76 -1.92
CA GLY A 190 -7.66 -10.30 -1.82
C GLY A 190 -8.37 -9.66 -3.00
N ILE A 191 -8.71 -8.36 -2.90
CA ILE A 191 -9.22 -7.58 -4.04
C ILE A 191 -8.33 -6.38 -4.36
N GLY A 192 -8.15 -6.10 -5.64
CA GLY A 192 -7.40 -4.97 -6.16
C GLY A 192 -8.13 -3.63 -5.99
N VAL A 193 -7.35 -2.58 -5.81
CA VAL A 193 -7.80 -1.19 -5.72
C VAL A 193 -6.94 -0.34 -6.67
N ALA A 194 -7.59 0.54 -7.43
CA ALA A 194 -6.91 1.38 -8.42
C ALA A 194 -6.30 2.64 -7.79
N GLY A 195 -4.98 2.79 -7.91
CA GLY A 195 -4.26 4.05 -7.70
C GLY A 195 -4.38 5.03 -8.88
N TYR A 196 -5.24 4.75 -9.86
CA TYR A 196 -5.39 5.50 -11.11
C TYR A 196 -6.86 5.58 -11.53
N GLY A 197 -7.12 6.37 -12.56
CA GLY A 197 -8.41 6.41 -13.25
C GLY A 197 -8.29 6.07 -14.73
N ARG A 198 -9.36 5.50 -15.30
CA ARG A 198 -9.56 5.38 -16.75
C ARG A 198 -10.53 6.43 -17.24
N GLY A 199 -10.23 7.07 -18.35
CA GLY A 199 -10.91 8.31 -18.71
C GLY A 199 -11.17 8.56 -20.19
N TRP A 200 -12.23 9.34 -20.42
CA TRP A 200 -12.70 9.78 -21.72
C TRP A 200 -12.79 11.30 -21.75
N ALA A 201 -12.54 11.87 -22.93
CA ALA A 201 -12.81 13.26 -23.26
C ALA A 201 -14.02 13.36 -24.20
N ASN A 202 -14.49 14.58 -24.44
CA ASN A 202 -15.71 14.89 -25.21
C ASN A 202 -17.00 14.34 -24.60
N VAL A 203 -17.01 14.07 -23.29
CA VAL A 203 -18.16 13.52 -22.59
C VAL A 203 -19.17 14.64 -22.28
N GLN A 204 -20.41 14.49 -22.75
CA GLN A 204 -21.44 15.53 -22.65
C GLN A 204 -22.24 15.51 -21.34
N SER A 205 -22.21 14.41 -20.59
CA SER A 205 -22.89 14.26 -19.30
C SER A 205 -21.92 13.83 -18.20
N ASN A 206 -22.31 14.10 -16.96
CA ASN A 206 -21.64 13.62 -15.77
C ASN A 206 -21.90 12.12 -15.51
N ASP A 207 -23.01 11.60 -15.98
CA ASP A 207 -23.47 10.27 -15.59
C ASP A 207 -22.56 9.16 -16.15
N PRO A 208 -22.39 8.04 -15.43
CA PRO A 208 -21.76 6.86 -16.03
C PRO A 208 -22.59 6.36 -17.22
N TRP A 209 -21.98 5.52 -18.06
CA TRP A 209 -22.63 4.96 -19.26
C TRP A 209 -23.14 6.03 -20.24
N THR A 210 -22.48 7.17 -20.29
CA THR A 210 -22.81 8.24 -21.25
C THR A 210 -22.30 7.85 -22.63
N PRO A 211 -23.17 7.63 -23.63
CA PRO A 211 -22.75 7.33 -24.99
C PRO A 211 -22.24 8.60 -25.68
N GLY A 212 -21.39 8.44 -26.69
CA GLY A 212 -20.95 9.53 -27.55
C GLY A 212 -19.82 9.15 -28.50
N THR A 213 -19.35 10.13 -29.26
CA THR A 213 -18.08 10.03 -30.00
C THR A 213 -16.98 10.54 -29.09
N LEU A 214 -16.42 9.65 -28.28
CA LEU A 214 -15.45 9.99 -27.25
C LEU A 214 -14.02 9.87 -27.79
N SER A 215 -13.08 10.42 -27.05
CA SER A 215 -11.66 10.12 -27.23
C SER A 215 -11.06 9.74 -25.89
N ALA A 216 -9.95 9.01 -25.88
CA ALA A 216 -9.22 8.74 -24.64
C ALA A 216 -8.82 10.07 -23.98
N ALA A 217 -9.05 10.20 -22.66
CA ALA A 217 -8.60 11.39 -21.94
C ALA A 217 -7.07 11.40 -21.87
N GLN A 218 -6.44 12.55 -22.09
CA GLN A 218 -4.98 12.61 -22.07
C GLN A 218 -4.44 12.36 -20.65
N GLY A 219 -3.66 11.29 -20.50
CA GLY A 219 -2.87 11.01 -19.31
C GLY A 219 -1.44 11.53 -19.42
N VAL A 220 -0.70 11.46 -18.31
CA VAL A 220 0.71 11.87 -18.24
C VAL A 220 1.61 10.88 -18.99
N TYR A 221 1.33 9.58 -18.82
CA TYR A 221 2.16 8.49 -19.36
C TYR A 221 1.52 7.82 -20.58
N GLU A 222 0.19 7.67 -20.58
CA GLU A 222 -0.57 7.01 -21.63
C GLU A 222 -1.96 7.65 -21.77
N ALA A 223 -2.53 7.65 -22.98
CA ALA A 223 -3.88 8.14 -23.19
C ALA A 223 -4.91 7.16 -22.59
N GLY A 224 -5.93 7.68 -21.92
CA GLY A 224 -7.03 6.91 -21.34
C GLY A 224 -6.80 6.45 -19.91
N ILE A 225 -5.61 6.70 -19.34
CA ILE A 225 -5.24 6.36 -17.95
C ILE A 225 -4.47 7.51 -17.30
N ASN A 226 -4.71 7.79 -16.02
CA ASN A 226 -3.92 8.77 -15.27
C ASN A 226 -3.98 8.51 -13.77
N ASP A 227 -2.96 8.97 -13.05
CA ASP A 227 -2.80 8.74 -11.62
C ASP A 227 -3.91 9.39 -10.78
N TYR A 228 -4.31 8.74 -9.68
CA TYR A 228 -5.28 9.27 -8.73
C TYR A 228 -4.86 10.65 -8.22
N ASP A 229 -3.59 10.83 -7.84
CA ASP A 229 -3.05 12.10 -7.33
C ASP A 229 -3.08 13.22 -8.36
N VAL A 230 -3.07 12.90 -9.66
CA VAL A 230 -3.23 13.86 -10.76
C VAL A 230 -4.69 14.18 -11.00
N ILE A 231 -5.58 13.18 -10.95
CA ILE A 231 -7.00 13.34 -11.23
C ILE A 231 -7.74 14.06 -10.08
N GLU A 232 -7.47 13.71 -8.81
CA GLU A 232 -8.33 14.03 -7.65
C GLU A 232 -8.67 15.53 -7.51
N GLY A 233 -7.79 16.41 -7.98
CA GLY A 233 -7.91 17.87 -7.90
C GLY A 233 -8.44 18.57 -9.16
N THR A 234 -8.78 17.84 -10.23
CA THR A 234 -9.06 18.41 -11.56
C THR A 234 -10.54 18.47 -11.92
N CYS A 235 -11.39 17.74 -11.19
CA CYS A 235 -12.79 17.54 -11.50
C CYS A 235 -13.63 17.39 -10.21
N THR A 236 -14.97 17.37 -10.37
CA THR A 236 -15.88 17.12 -9.25
C THR A 236 -15.95 15.62 -9.02
N GLN A 237 -15.73 15.18 -7.78
CA GLN A 237 -15.76 13.78 -7.38
C GLN A 237 -17.20 13.32 -7.13
N HIS A 238 -17.50 12.11 -7.57
CA HIS A 238 -18.79 11.45 -7.43
C HIS A 238 -18.60 10.01 -6.92
N TYR A 239 -19.64 9.49 -6.27
CA TYR A 239 -19.67 8.14 -5.74
C TYR A 239 -21.10 7.61 -5.88
N ASP A 240 -21.24 6.46 -6.53
CA ASP A 240 -22.48 5.70 -6.57
C ASP A 240 -22.43 4.59 -5.51
N PRO A 241 -23.25 4.66 -4.45
CA PRO A 241 -23.32 3.60 -3.45
C PRO A 241 -23.98 2.31 -3.96
N VAL A 242 -24.71 2.33 -5.08
CA VAL A 242 -25.37 1.14 -5.64
C VAL A 242 -24.33 0.24 -6.31
N ALA A 243 -23.53 0.76 -7.24
CA ALA A 243 -22.42 0.04 -7.85
C ALA A 243 -21.17 0.00 -6.96
N GLY A 244 -21.11 0.81 -5.89
CA GLY A 244 -19.91 0.98 -5.06
C GLY A 244 -18.74 1.59 -5.84
N ALA A 245 -19.05 2.41 -6.83
CA ALA A 245 -18.10 2.93 -7.82
C ALA A 245 -17.92 4.44 -7.67
N ALA A 246 -16.73 4.93 -7.98
CA ALA A 246 -16.43 6.35 -8.01
C ALA A 246 -16.03 6.83 -9.40
N TRP A 247 -16.27 8.11 -9.64
CA TRP A 247 -15.83 8.79 -10.85
C TRP A 247 -15.61 10.28 -10.57
N CYS A 248 -15.04 10.96 -11.54
CA CYS A 248 -14.78 12.39 -11.48
C CYS A 248 -15.03 13.03 -12.85
N TYR A 249 -15.79 14.13 -12.87
CA TYR A 249 -16.17 14.82 -14.11
C TYR A 249 -15.92 16.33 -14.04
N ASN A 250 -15.42 16.89 -15.13
CA ASN A 250 -15.25 18.33 -15.30
C ASN A 250 -16.07 18.80 -16.51
N PRO A 251 -17.18 19.54 -16.31
CA PRO A 251 -18.03 19.98 -17.41
C PRO A 251 -17.38 21.02 -18.33
N SER A 252 -16.35 21.74 -17.86
CA SER A 252 -15.64 22.73 -18.67
C SER A 252 -14.65 22.06 -19.63
N THR A 253 -13.96 21.01 -19.20
CA THR A 253 -13.04 20.25 -20.07
C THR A 253 -13.71 19.09 -20.77
N LYS A 254 -14.92 18.69 -20.34
CA LYS A 254 -15.65 17.50 -20.80
C LYS A 254 -14.84 16.21 -20.63
N ILE A 255 -14.03 16.15 -19.57
CA ILE A 255 -13.23 14.98 -19.22
C ILE A 255 -13.92 14.25 -18.06
N TRP A 256 -14.08 12.95 -18.23
CA TRP A 256 -14.69 12.02 -17.28
C TRP A 256 -13.70 10.90 -16.95
N TRP A 257 -13.50 10.62 -15.66
CA TRP A 257 -12.60 9.58 -15.17
C TRP A 257 -13.35 8.63 -14.24
N SER A 258 -13.30 7.32 -14.48
CA SER A 258 -13.63 6.32 -13.45
C SER A 258 -12.37 5.94 -12.68
N LEU A 259 -12.46 5.93 -11.36
CA LEU A 259 -11.32 5.72 -10.45
C LEU A 259 -11.81 5.21 -9.11
N ASP A 260 -10.90 4.72 -8.28
CA ASP A 260 -11.15 4.56 -6.86
C ASP A 260 -10.92 5.87 -6.11
N ASN A 261 -11.87 6.24 -5.24
CA ASN A 261 -11.73 7.34 -4.31
C ASN A 261 -11.93 6.85 -2.87
N LYS A 262 -11.83 7.76 -1.90
CA LYS A 262 -11.93 7.37 -0.48
C LYS A 262 -13.26 6.71 -0.10
N ASP A 263 -14.34 7.00 -0.81
CA ASP A 263 -15.65 6.42 -0.52
C ASP A 263 -15.78 5.01 -1.12
N SER A 264 -15.32 4.79 -2.37
CA SER A 264 -15.27 3.45 -2.96
C SER A 264 -14.28 2.54 -2.22
N VAL A 265 -13.10 3.05 -1.85
CA VAL A 265 -12.11 2.30 -1.07
C VAL A 265 -12.65 1.90 0.30
N ARG A 266 -13.41 2.76 0.97
CA ARG A 266 -14.08 2.37 2.24
C ARG A 266 -15.11 1.28 2.02
N ALA A 267 -15.88 1.34 0.93
CA ALA A 267 -16.85 0.30 0.60
C ALA A 267 -16.16 -1.04 0.31
N LYS A 268 -15.06 -1.03 -0.47
CA LYS A 268 -14.21 -2.20 -0.72
C LYS A 268 -13.61 -2.76 0.58
N ALA A 269 -13.13 -1.90 1.48
CA ALA A 269 -12.64 -2.32 2.78
C ALA A 269 -13.72 -2.98 3.64
N ASP A 270 -14.92 -2.40 3.68
CA ASP A 270 -16.05 -2.99 4.41
C ASP A 270 -16.50 -4.31 3.76
N TYR A 271 -16.42 -4.42 2.43
CA TYR A 271 -16.69 -5.64 1.68
C TYR A 271 -15.71 -6.76 2.02
N ILE A 272 -14.39 -6.49 1.97
CA ILE A 272 -13.32 -7.42 2.36
C ILE A 272 -13.63 -8.04 3.73
N VAL A 273 -13.90 -7.19 4.72
CA VAL A 273 -14.22 -7.66 6.08
C VAL A 273 -15.51 -8.47 6.12
N SER A 274 -16.54 -8.06 5.38
CA SER A 274 -17.85 -8.74 5.39
C SER A 274 -17.83 -10.11 4.73
N GLN A 275 -16.99 -10.29 3.71
CA GLN A 275 -16.86 -11.54 2.95
C GLN A 275 -15.78 -12.46 3.54
N GLY A 276 -15.06 -12.03 4.58
CA GLY A 276 -13.98 -12.81 5.17
C GLY A 276 -12.74 -12.90 4.28
N LEU A 277 -12.54 -11.92 3.39
CA LEU A 277 -11.39 -11.90 2.48
C LEU A 277 -10.08 -11.64 3.24
N GLY A 278 -8.98 -12.19 2.74
CA GLY A 278 -7.64 -12.07 3.32
C GLY A 278 -7.09 -10.64 3.33
N GLY A 279 -7.50 -9.79 2.38
CA GLY A 279 -7.04 -8.41 2.32
C GLY A 279 -7.36 -7.67 1.03
N GLY A 280 -6.51 -6.69 0.69
CA GLY A 280 -6.61 -5.94 -0.55
C GLY A 280 -5.24 -5.56 -1.10
N MET A 281 -5.18 -5.36 -2.41
CA MET A 281 -4.00 -5.06 -3.20
C MET A 281 -4.15 -3.71 -3.92
N TRP A 282 -3.04 -3.07 -4.29
CA TRP A 282 -3.02 -1.75 -4.93
C TRP A 282 -2.25 -1.77 -6.24
N TRP A 283 -2.90 -1.35 -7.33
CA TRP A 283 -2.24 -1.06 -8.59
C TRP A 283 -2.44 0.41 -8.98
N GLU A 284 -1.41 1.24 -9.05
CA GLU A 284 -0.09 1.02 -8.47
C GLU A 284 0.26 2.15 -7.49
N LEU A 285 1.32 1.96 -6.72
CA LEU A 285 1.64 2.81 -5.57
C LEU A 285 1.95 4.26 -5.95
N SER A 286 2.56 4.50 -7.10
CA SER A 286 2.93 5.85 -7.56
C SER A 286 1.71 6.72 -7.89
N GLY A 287 0.57 6.09 -8.20
CA GLY A 287 -0.70 6.77 -8.40
C GLY A 287 -1.29 7.43 -7.15
N ASP A 288 -0.89 6.97 -5.95
CA ASP A 288 -1.28 7.50 -4.63
C ASP A 288 -0.04 7.77 -3.75
N GLU A 289 0.88 8.63 -4.22
CA GLU A 289 2.14 8.95 -3.53
C GLU A 289 1.92 9.47 -2.09
N GLU A 290 0.78 10.10 -1.83
CA GLU A 290 0.43 10.64 -0.52
C GLU A 290 -0.29 9.65 0.39
N ASN A 291 -0.47 8.41 -0.10
CA ASN A 291 -1.08 7.26 0.57
C ASN A 291 -2.45 7.64 1.17
N GLU A 292 -3.25 8.40 0.43
CA GLU A 292 -4.57 8.84 0.85
C GLU A 292 -5.59 7.71 0.73
N LEU A 293 -5.51 6.89 -0.32
CA LEU A 293 -6.37 5.73 -0.54
C LEU A 293 -5.87 4.52 0.27
N GLY A 294 -4.58 4.23 0.24
CA GLY A 294 -3.99 3.13 1.03
C GLY A 294 -4.24 3.27 2.53
N SER A 295 -4.19 4.50 3.06
CA SER A 295 -4.56 4.79 4.46
C SER A 295 -6.03 4.48 4.77
N GLU A 296 -6.95 4.67 3.84
CA GLU A 296 -8.38 4.42 4.07
C GLU A 296 -8.67 2.93 4.13
N LEU A 297 -8.05 2.13 3.26
CA LEU A 297 -8.14 0.66 3.31
C LEU A 297 -7.52 0.12 4.60
N THR A 298 -6.26 0.46 4.86
CA THR A 298 -5.52 -0.06 6.03
C THR A 298 -6.17 0.31 7.36
N THR A 299 -6.67 1.54 7.53
CA THR A 299 -7.36 1.96 8.77
C THR A 299 -8.55 1.04 9.11
N LYS A 300 -9.23 0.48 8.11
CA LYS A 300 -10.32 -0.47 8.31
C LYS A 300 -9.80 -1.87 8.59
N LEU A 301 -8.88 -2.37 7.75
CA LEU A 301 -8.35 -3.73 7.84
C LEU A 301 -7.54 -3.96 9.13
N GLU A 302 -6.85 -2.96 9.68
CA GLU A 302 -6.14 -3.05 10.97
C GLU A 302 -7.03 -3.49 12.15
N ASN A 303 -8.36 -3.35 12.03
CA ASN A 303 -9.31 -3.75 13.08
C ASN A 303 -10.08 -5.03 12.72
N ALA A 304 -9.78 -5.66 11.59
CA ALA A 304 -10.39 -6.89 11.11
C ALA A 304 -9.63 -8.13 11.63
N PRO A 305 -10.21 -9.33 11.57
CA PRO A 305 -9.46 -10.57 11.73
C PRO A 305 -8.24 -10.60 10.80
N LYS A 306 -7.10 -11.11 11.27
CA LYS A 306 -5.93 -11.31 10.41
C LYS A 306 -6.29 -12.34 9.32
N GLY A 307 -5.83 -12.10 8.10
CA GLY A 307 -5.86 -13.10 7.02
C GLY A 307 -4.92 -14.28 7.33
N PRO A 308 -4.79 -15.25 6.42
CA PRO A 308 -4.08 -16.51 6.66
C PRO A 308 -2.58 -16.34 6.86
N ILE A 309 -2.02 -15.18 6.52
CA ILE A 309 -0.59 -14.88 6.64
C ILE A 309 -0.34 -14.09 7.92
N ASP A 310 0.29 -14.73 8.91
CA ASP A 310 0.87 -14.03 10.07
C ASP A 310 2.35 -13.74 9.84
N VAL A 311 2.68 -12.50 9.46
CA VAL A 311 4.06 -12.03 9.24
C VAL A 311 4.92 -12.00 10.52
N ASP A 312 4.31 -12.22 11.69
CA ASP A 312 5.01 -12.26 12.98
C ASP A 312 5.32 -13.69 13.47
N SER A 313 4.95 -14.74 12.73
CA SER A 313 5.24 -16.13 13.09
C SER A 313 6.43 -16.67 12.31
N PRO A 314 7.62 -16.83 12.92
CA PRO A 314 8.62 -17.75 12.38
C PRO A 314 8.09 -19.17 12.58
N GLY A 315 7.84 -19.88 11.47
CA GLY A 315 7.59 -21.32 11.46
C GLY A 315 6.35 -21.77 12.24
N THR A 316 5.17 -21.63 11.65
CA THR A 316 4.07 -22.58 11.95
C THR A 316 3.47 -23.04 10.64
N ASP A 317 3.76 -24.31 10.34
CA ASP A 317 3.16 -25.17 9.33
C ASP A 317 1.62 -25.02 9.26
N PRO A 318 1.04 -24.66 8.10
CA PRO A 318 -0.39 -24.79 7.87
C PRO A 318 -0.68 -26.20 7.33
N GLY A 319 -0.66 -27.21 8.21
CA GLY A 319 -0.94 -28.58 7.79
C GLY A 319 -1.26 -29.52 8.95
N GLY A 320 -2.55 -29.72 9.24
CA GLY A 320 -2.94 -30.75 10.20
C GLY A 320 -4.41 -30.79 10.61
N ASN A 321 -5.31 -31.03 9.65
CA ASN A 321 -6.61 -31.61 9.99
C ASN A 321 -6.39 -33.05 10.45
N ASN A 322 -6.48 -33.31 11.76
CA ASN A 322 -6.79 -34.64 12.27
C ASN A 322 -7.80 -34.52 13.43
N PRO A 323 -9.00 -35.11 13.33
CA PRO A 323 -9.98 -35.11 14.40
C PRO A 323 -9.63 -36.22 15.39
N GLY A 324 -9.17 -35.86 16.58
CA GLY A 324 -8.92 -36.84 17.64
C GLY A 324 -8.04 -36.28 18.74
N GLY A 325 -8.65 -35.54 19.66
CA GLY A 325 -8.06 -35.22 20.95
C GLY A 325 -9.02 -35.69 22.03
N ASP A 326 -8.87 -36.93 22.46
CA ASP A 326 -9.39 -37.36 23.76
C ASP A 326 -8.44 -36.86 24.84
N ASP A 327 -9.08 -36.33 25.89
CA ASP A 327 -8.52 -35.84 27.13
C ASP A 327 -7.60 -36.89 27.80
N ASP A 328 -6.46 -36.43 28.33
CA ASP A 328 -5.70 -37.22 29.30
C ASP A 328 -5.80 -36.60 30.70
N GLY A 329 -6.32 -37.40 31.61
CA GLY A 329 -6.63 -37.05 32.99
C GLY A 329 -6.91 -38.26 33.86
N THR A 330 -5.84 -38.84 34.42
CA THR A 330 -5.75 -39.60 35.69
C THR A 330 -6.16 -41.09 35.75
N ASN A 331 -5.15 -41.99 35.65
CA ASN A 331 -4.72 -43.13 36.52
C ASN A 331 -5.75 -44.05 37.25
N PRO A 332 -5.38 -45.26 37.76
CA PRO A 332 -4.57 -46.39 37.26
C PRO A 332 -5.38 -47.71 37.16
N GLY A 333 -4.88 -48.73 36.44
CA GLY A 333 -5.25 -50.11 36.77
C GLY A 333 -5.00 -51.18 35.70
N GLY A 334 -4.04 -52.06 36.00
CA GLY A 334 -4.19 -53.51 35.83
C GLY A 334 -3.79 -54.16 34.51
N GLY A 335 -2.88 -55.14 34.61
CA GLY A 335 -3.00 -56.41 33.87
C GLY A 335 -2.04 -56.64 32.71
N ASP A 336 -0.91 -57.29 33.04
CA ASP A 336 -0.33 -58.50 32.44
C ASP A 336 -0.42 -58.85 30.94
N ASP A 337 0.68 -59.50 30.52
CA ASP A 337 0.94 -60.37 29.36
C ASP A 337 1.10 -59.68 28.00
N GLY A 338 2.14 -59.89 27.18
CA GLY A 338 3.16 -60.93 27.10
C GLY A 338 3.48 -61.19 25.62
N GLY A 339 4.75 -61.44 25.27
CA GLY A 339 5.15 -62.05 23.99
C GLY A 339 5.59 -61.08 22.86
N THR A 340 6.90 -60.96 22.58
CA THR A 340 7.69 -61.75 21.60
C THR A 340 7.74 -61.17 20.17
N ASN A 341 8.90 -60.60 19.84
CA ASN A 341 9.57 -60.66 18.51
C ASN A 341 10.00 -62.14 18.25
N PRO A 342 10.59 -62.60 17.10
CA PRO A 342 11.19 -61.86 15.97
C PRO A 342 11.12 -62.54 14.57
N GLY A 343 11.85 -61.95 13.61
CA GLY A 343 12.38 -62.60 12.39
C GLY A 343 11.88 -61.92 11.11
N GLY A 344 12.72 -61.27 10.29
CA GLY A 344 13.87 -61.83 9.54
C GLY A 344 13.38 -62.06 8.10
N GLY A 345 14.08 -61.78 7.01
CA GLY A 345 15.43 -61.30 6.71
C GLY A 345 15.57 -61.28 5.17
N ASP A 346 16.70 -60.76 4.72
CA ASP A 346 17.45 -61.16 3.51
C ASP A 346 16.85 -60.74 2.14
N GLY A 347 17.62 -60.22 1.17
CA GLY A 347 19.04 -59.95 1.07
C GLY A 347 19.43 -59.70 -0.39
N SER A 348 20.60 -59.05 -0.58
CA SER A 348 21.54 -59.14 -1.73
C SER A 348 21.08 -58.68 -3.12
N GLY A 349 21.90 -58.01 -3.94
CA GLY A 349 23.32 -57.67 -3.86
C GLY A 349 23.82 -57.15 -5.22
N ASP A 350 24.93 -56.41 -5.17
CA ASP A 350 25.98 -56.18 -6.19
C ASP A 350 25.59 -55.58 -7.57
N GLY A 351 26.35 -54.70 -8.22
CA GLY A 351 27.71 -54.20 -8.03
C GLY A 351 28.26 -53.78 -9.41
N ASP A 352 29.17 -52.79 -9.39
CA ASP A 352 30.34 -52.62 -10.26
C ASP A 352 30.46 -51.40 -11.24
N ASN A 353 31.57 -50.70 -11.00
CA ASN A 353 32.50 -49.88 -11.79
C ASN A 353 32.17 -49.25 -13.16
N GLY A 354 32.70 -48.02 -13.33
CA GLY A 354 33.67 -47.78 -14.42
C GLY A 354 33.62 -46.47 -15.22
N THR A 355 34.54 -45.55 -14.88
CA THR A 355 35.37 -44.72 -15.80
C THR A 355 34.80 -43.49 -16.56
N ASN A 356 35.50 -42.37 -16.32
CA ASN A 356 35.59 -41.14 -17.12
C ASN A 356 36.64 -41.32 -18.24
N PRO A 357 36.61 -40.54 -19.35
CA PRO A 357 37.68 -39.55 -19.52
C PRO A 357 37.32 -38.26 -20.30
N GLY A 358 38.01 -37.15 -19.97
CA GLY A 358 38.62 -36.24 -20.96
C GLY A 358 38.02 -34.84 -21.20
N GLY A 359 38.67 -33.80 -20.65
CA GLY A 359 38.71 -32.42 -21.24
C GLY A 359 39.79 -32.33 -22.35
N PRO A 360 40.07 -31.16 -22.98
CA PRO A 360 40.59 -29.97 -22.27
C PRO A 360 40.34 -28.54 -22.88
N GLY A 361 40.78 -27.50 -22.13
CA GLY A 361 41.31 -26.17 -22.60
C GLY A 361 40.29 -25.02 -22.67
N ASP A 362 40.55 -23.77 -22.27
CA ASP A 362 41.78 -23.05 -21.93
C ASP A 362 41.52 -21.85 -21.00
N ASN A 363 42.56 -21.46 -20.24
CA ASN A 363 42.71 -20.19 -19.51
C ASN A 363 44.00 -19.50 -19.99
N PRO A 364 44.12 -18.18 -19.89
CA PRO A 364 45.18 -17.58 -19.05
C PRO A 364 44.63 -16.37 -18.23
N GLY A 365 44.93 -16.21 -16.94
CA GLY A 365 46.21 -15.75 -16.35
C GLY A 365 46.39 -14.24 -16.60
N ASP A 366 46.65 -13.31 -15.69
CA ASP A 366 47.16 -13.25 -14.31
C ASP A 366 46.85 -11.84 -13.76
N GLY A 367 46.97 -11.63 -12.44
CA GLY A 367 47.17 -10.26 -11.92
C GLY A 367 46.79 -10.03 -10.46
N ASP A 368 47.53 -10.66 -9.55
CA ASP A 368 47.51 -10.38 -8.11
C ASP A 368 48.12 -8.99 -7.79
N ASN A 369 47.51 -8.22 -6.90
CA ASN A 369 48.22 -7.26 -6.06
C ASN A 369 47.36 -6.79 -4.88
N GLY A 370 47.83 -7.11 -3.69
CA GLY A 370 47.20 -6.82 -2.41
C GLY A 370 47.15 -5.34 -2.00
N GLY A 371 46.28 -5.08 -1.03
CA GLY A 371 46.10 -3.76 -0.43
C GLY A 371 45.21 -3.79 0.81
N GLN A 372 45.76 -4.32 1.90
CA GLN A 372 45.52 -4.01 3.31
C GLN A 372 44.20 -3.31 3.73
N ASN A 373 43.45 -4.03 4.57
CA ASN A 373 42.49 -3.52 5.54
C ASN A 373 43.19 -2.61 6.59
N PRO A 374 42.49 -1.63 7.20
CA PRO A 374 42.11 -1.89 8.60
C PRO A 374 40.74 -1.31 9.03
N GLY A 375 39.90 -2.16 9.61
CA GLY A 375 39.48 -2.04 11.01
C GLY A 375 38.38 -1.04 11.42
N GLY A 376 37.12 -1.51 11.39
CA GLY A 376 36.15 -1.49 12.51
C GLY A 376 35.35 -0.22 12.85
N PRO A 377 34.34 -0.28 13.74
CA PRO A 377 33.61 -1.46 14.25
C PRO A 377 32.07 -1.39 14.05
N ASN A 378 31.44 -2.54 14.29
CA ASN A 378 30.02 -2.70 14.58
C ASN A 378 29.60 -1.83 15.77
N ASP A 379 28.38 -1.26 15.70
CA ASP A 379 27.64 -0.82 16.87
C ASP A 379 26.22 -1.37 16.79
N ASP A 380 25.93 -2.27 17.73
CA ASP A 380 24.61 -2.81 18.01
C ASP A 380 23.73 -1.77 18.72
N ASN A 381 22.46 -1.77 18.30
CA ASN A 381 21.28 -1.59 19.14
C ASN A 381 21.06 -0.23 19.87
N GLN A 382 20.02 0.52 19.47
CA GLN A 382 19.05 1.07 20.42
C GLN A 382 17.82 1.70 19.73
N GLY A 383 16.64 1.26 20.15
CA GLY A 383 15.34 1.72 19.67
C GLY A 383 15.13 3.23 19.77
N GLY A 384 14.66 3.80 18.66
CA GLY A 384 14.21 5.18 18.58
C GLY A 384 13.30 5.40 17.37
N ASP A 385 12.05 5.78 17.63
CA ASP A 385 11.02 6.26 16.69
C ASP A 385 11.65 6.97 15.47
N PRO A 386 11.52 6.42 14.23
CA PRO A 386 12.21 6.98 13.08
C PRO A 386 11.72 8.40 12.85
N LYS A 387 12.62 9.37 13.01
CA LYS A 387 12.35 10.77 12.66
C LYS A 387 11.97 10.79 11.18
N GLN A 388 10.67 10.84 10.89
CA GLN A 388 10.12 11.00 9.54
C GLN A 388 10.98 11.99 8.75
N THR A 389 11.65 11.48 7.72
CA THR A 389 12.43 12.27 6.77
C THR A 389 11.51 13.37 6.23
N PRO A 390 11.98 14.64 6.14
CA PRO A 390 11.15 15.71 5.61
C PRO A 390 10.66 15.32 4.21
N PRO A 391 9.38 15.56 3.88
CA PRO A 391 8.89 15.25 2.55
C PRO A 391 9.74 15.96 1.50
N ARG A 392 10.15 15.19 0.51
CA ARG A 392 11.06 15.57 -0.55
C ARG A 392 10.47 15.10 -1.87
N VAL A 393 10.46 15.99 -2.86
CA VAL A 393 10.16 15.66 -4.25
C VAL A 393 11.49 15.73 -4.99
N THR A 394 11.86 14.67 -5.69
CA THR A 394 13.04 14.65 -6.55
C THR A 394 12.57 14.45 -8.00
N TRP A 395 13.18 15.15 -8.94
CA TRP A 395 13.05 14.84 -10.35
C TRP A 395 14.38 14.98 -11.06
N HIS A 396 14.45 14.34 -12.23
CA HIS A 396 15.62 14.32 -13.09
C HIS A 396 15.26 14.96 -14.43
N PHE A 397 16.22 15.66 -15.03
CA PHE A 397 16.13 16.14 -16.42
C PHE A 397 17.54 16.30 -16.96
N ASP A 398 17.79 15.80 -18.16
CA ASP A 398 19.14 15.64 -18.70
C ASP A 398 20.06 14.95 -17.68
N ASP A 399 21.24 15.50 -17.44
CA ASP A 399 22.20 15.05 -16.43
C ASP A 399 22.01 15.75 -15.07
N TYR A 400 20.87 16.42 -14.86
CA TYR A 400 20.53 17.12 -13.62
C TYR A 400 19.55 16.34 -12.74
N SER A 401 19.76 16.42 -11.43
CA SER A 401 18.80 16.01 -10.40
C SER A 401 18.42 17.22 -9.54
N VAL A 402 17.14 17.39 -9.29
CA VAL A 402 16.59 18.47 -8.46
C VAL A 402 15.77 17.88 -7.33
N ALA A 403 16.18 18.21 -6.11
CA ALA A 403 15.53 17.82 -4.89
C ALA A 403 14.91 19.03 -4.20
N VAL A 404 13.61 18.95 -3.93
CA VAL A 404 12.86 19.99 -3.25
C VAL A 404 12.34 19.48 -1.91
N SER A 405 12.67 20.20 -0.85
CA SER A 405 12.33 19.85 0.53
C SER A 405 11.66 21.01 1.26
N GLY A 406 11.12 20.73 2.46
CA GLY A 406 10.40 21.73 3.25
C GLY A 406 8.93 21.90 2.84
N LEU A 407 8.36 20.87 2.22
CA LEU A 407 7.00 20.84 1.67
C LEU A 407 5.88 20.74 2.73
N ARG A 408 6.24 20.69 4.02
CA ARG A 408 5.28 20.72 5.13
C ARG A 408 5.62 21.83 6.09
N THR A 409 4.62 22.64 6.45
CA THR A 409 4.74 23.62 7.53
C THR A 409 3.51 23.67 8.41
N THR A 410 3.64 24.34 9.54
CA THR A 410 2.53 24.59 10.47
C THR A 410 1.94 25.97 10.23
N PHE A 411 0.62 26.11 10.32
CA PHE A 411 -0.08 27.39 10.23
C PHE A 411 0.56 28.48 11.11
N ARG A 412 0.79 29.67 10.54
CA ARG A 412 1.52 30.81 11.14
C ARG A 412 3.04 30.66 11.27
N LYS A 413 3.64 29.55 10.84
CA LYS A 413 5.08 29.45 10.60
C LYS A 413 5.36 29.74 9.12
N PRO A 414 6.46 30.43 8.79
CA PRO A 414 6.88 30.54 7.40
C PRO A 414 7.22 29.13 6.88
N ALA A 415 6.80 28.80 5.66
CA ALA A 415 7.32 27.62 4.97
C ALA A 415 8.69 27.98 4.39
N LYS A 416 9.74 27.22 4.67
CA LYS A 416 11.02 27.35 3.97
C LYS A 416 11.09 26.19 2.99
N ILE A 417 11.06 26.51 1.70
CA ILE A 417 11.29 25.53 0.64
C ILE A 417 12.76 25.62 0.27
N THR A 418 13.43 24.49 0.21
CA THR A 418 14.83 24.40 -0.21
C THR A 418 14.90 23.54 -1.45
N VAL A 419 15.59 24.03 -2.48
CA VAL A 419 15.96 23.31 -3.69
C VAL A 419 17.44 22.95 -3.55
N LYS A 420 17.80 21.72 -3.91
CA LYS A 420 19.17 21.27 -4.16
C LYS A 420 19.23 20.72 -5.57
N ALA A 421 20.12 21.26 -6.39
CA ALA A 421 20.34 20.83 -7.75
C ALA A 421 21.76 20.29 -7.90
N THR A 422 21.88 19.16 -8.60
CA THR A 422 23.16 18.52 -8.92
C THR A 422 23.20 18.14 -10.38
N LYS A 423 24.38 18.19 -10.99
CA LYS A 423 24.68 17.67 -12.33
C LYS A 423 25.63 16.47 -12.16
N ASN A 424 25.26 15.28 -12.65
CA ASN A 424 26.04 14.05 -12.45
C ASN A 424 26.46 13.83 -10.97
N GLY A 425 25.52 14.05 -10.04
CA GLY A 425 25.74 13.94 -8.59
C GLY A 425 26.54 15.08 -7.94
N ARG A 426 27.12 16.01 -8.70
CA ARG A 426 27.89 17.16 -8.18
C ARG A 426 27.06 18.44 -8.12
N PRO A 427 27.27 19.35 -7.14
CA PRO A 427 26.58 20.64 -7.11
C PRO A 427 26.67 21.43 -8.42
N THR A 428 25.59 22.12 -8.80
CA THR A 428 25.58 22.98 -10.00
C THR A 428 25.16 24.41 -9.67
N THR A 429 25.46 25.35 -10.57
CA THR A 429 25.09 26.76 -10.48
C THR A 429 24.00 27.12 -11.48
N GLY A 430 23.25 28.19 -11.21
CA GLY A 430 22.16 28.64 -12.07
C GLY A 430 21.09 29.41 -11.31
N ALA A 431 20.00 29.72 -11.99
CA ALA A 431 18.87 30.44 -11.42
C ALA A 431 17.72 29.48 -11.06
N VAL A 432 17.16 29.65 -9.87
CA VAL A 432 15.90 29.00 -9.45
C VAL A 432 14.83 30.06 -9.29
N ARG A 433 13.69 29.85 -9.93
CA ARG A 433 12.49 30.68 -9.81
C ARG A 433 11.40 29.94 -9.06
N PHE A 434 10.83 30.60 -8.06
CA PHE A 434 9.67 30.12 -7.31
C PHE A 434 8.47 31.00 -7.65
N SER A 435 7.40 30.41 -8.16
CA SER A 435 6.12 31.08 -8.42
C SER A 435 5.02 30.46 -7.56
N TYR A 436 4.30 31.26 -6.77
CA TYR A 436 3.28 30.78 -5.85
C TYR A 436 2.16 31.81 -5.62
N GLN A 437 0.99 31.33 -5.20
CA GLN A 437 -0.17 32.17 -4.92
C GLN A 437 -0.28 32.52 -3.42
N VAL A 438 -0.63 33.76 -3.12
CA VAL A 438 -0.95 34.22 -1.75
C VAL A 438 -2.27 34.97 -1.77
N GLY A 439 -3.35 34.28 -1.41
CA GLY A 439 -4.70 34.83 -1.59
C GLY A 439 -5.04 34.90 -3.07
N LYS A 440 -5.42 36.08 -3.57
CA LYS A 440 -5.70 36.33 -5.01
C LYS A 440 -4.48 36.85 -5.80
N LYS A 441 -3.29 36.92 -5.19
CA LYS A 441 -2.10 37.54 -5.79
C LYS A 441 -1.02 36.50 -6.08
N ALA A 442 -0.57 36.45 -7.33
CA ALA A 442 0.63 35.72 -7.73
C ALA A 442 1.89 36.38 -7.17
N LYS A 443 2.87 35.56 -6.79
CA LYS A 443 4.18 36.00 -6.32
C LYS A 443 5.26 35.16 -7.00
N THR A 444 6.28 35.83 -7.49
CA THR A 444 7.46 35.20 -8.09
C THR A 444 8.71 35.65 -7.36
N LYS A 445 9.64 34.74 -7.12
CA LYS A 445 10.95 35.04 -6.55
C LYS A 445 12.03 34.23 -7.27
N SER A 446 12.98 34.94 -7.88
CA SER A 446 14.18 34.33 -8.46
C SER A 446 15.33 34.39 -7.45
N LEU A 447 16.12 33.32 -7.39
CA LEU A 447 17.30 33.16 -6.55
C LEU A 447 18.40 32.50 -7.38
N THR A 448 19.65 32.77 -7.04
CA THR A 448 20.81 32.02 -7.58
C THR A 448 21.12 30.85 -6.66
N LEU A 449 21.48 29.70 -7.23
CA LEU A 449 22.02 28.58 -6.47
C LEU A 449 23.36 28.97 -5.84
N SER A 450 23.56 28.62 -4.56
CA SER A 450 24.88 28.71 -3.92
C SER A 450 25.85 27.66 -4.48
N ALA A 451 27.13 27.76 -4.08
CA ALA A 451 28.18 26.85 -4.53
C ALA A 451 27.91 25.35 -4.21
N ASP A 452 27.11 25.07 -3.19
CA ASP A 452 26.65 23.72 -2.83
C ASP A 452 25.40 23.26 -3.62
N GLY A 453 24.99 24.04 -4.62
CA GLY A 453 23.86 23.76 -5.49
C GLY A 453 22.51 23.99 -4.81
N THR A 454 22.43 24.80 -3.75
CA THR A 454 21.19 25.02 -3.01
C THR A 454 20.60 26.42 -3.18
N ALA A 455 19.27 26.53 -3.11
CA ALA A 455 18.58 27.81 -2.94
C ALA A 455 17.35 27.62 -2.06
N ALA A 456 16.98 28.63 -1.27
CA ALA A 456 15.81 28.52 -0.41
C ALA A 456 14.93 29.77 -0.40
N VAL A 457 13.63 29.56 -0.56
CA VAL A 457 12.61 30.62 -0.42
C VAL A 457 11.82 30.44 0.87
N LYS A 458 11.61 31.55 1.59
CA LYS A 458 10.66 31.60 2.72
C LYS A 458 9.32 32.13 2.19
N LEU A 459 8.29 31.28 2.20
CA LEU A 459 6.94 31.70 1.92
C LEU A 459 6.36 32.52 3.09
N PRO A 460 5.35 33.38 2.84
CA PRO A 460 4.77 34.23 3.87
C PRO A 460 4.18 33.47 5.07
N LYS A 461 4.26 34.06 6.26
CA LYS A 461 3.71 33.50 7.52
C LYS A 461 2.17 33.38 7.54
N LYS A 462 1.46 33.83 6.51
CA LYS A 462 -0.02 33.93 6.46
C LYS A 462 -0.70 32.90 5.54
N LEU A 463 0.02 31.89 5.04
CA LEU A 463 -0.62 30.84 4.26
C LEU A 463 -1.77 30.21 5.06
N LYS A 464 -2.94 30.05 4.40
CA LYS A 464 -4.11 29.41 5.00
C LYS A 464 -3.80 27.92 5.25
N VAL A 465 -4.59 27.27 6.11
CA VAL A 465 -4.51 25.81 6.25
C VAL A 465 -4.99 25.18 4.94
N GLY A 466 -4.24 24.23 4.37
CA GLY A 466 -4.55 23.60 3.08
C GLY A 466 -3.30 23.21 2.27
N LYS A 467 -3.54 22.67 1.07
CA LYS A 467 -2.53 22.45 0.03
C LYS A 467 -2.27 23.81 -0.69
N HIS A 468 -1.02 24.16 -0.96
CA HIS A 468 -0.65 25.38 -1.71
C HIS A 468 0.36 25.00 -2.80
N GLN A 469 0.03 25.29 -4.05
CA GLN A 469 0.93 25.04 -5.18
C GLN A 469 2.07 26.06 -5.20
N VAL A 470 3.27 25.56 -5.44
CA VAL A 470 4.47 26.34 -5.71
C VAL A 470 5.12 25.76 -6.95
N HIS A 471 5.16 26.53 -8.03
CA HIS A 471 5.92 26.17 -9.21
C HIS A 471 7.40 26.50 -8.97
N VAL A 472 8.26 25.53 -9.18
CA VAL A 472 9.71 25.66 -9.08
C VAL A 472 10.27 25.46 -10.48
N SER A 473 10.94 26.48 -11.01
CA SER A 473 11.67 26.39 -12.28
C SER A 473 13.17 26.51 -12.00
N LEU A 474 13.97 25.64 -12.60
CA LEU A 474 15.42 25.69 -12.55
C LEU A 474 15.94 25.96 -13.96
N THR A 475 16.82 26.95 -14.08
CA THR A 475 17.57 27.26 -15.28
C THR A 475 19.07 27.14 -14.94
N PRO A 476 19.68 25.97 -15.14
CA PRO A 476 21.11 25.80 -14.95
C PRO A 476 21.89 26.63 -15.98
N THR A 477 23.13 27.01 -15.65
CA THR A 477 23.99 27.76 -16.57
C THR A 477 24.23 26.95 -17.85
N GLY A 478 23.87 27.49 -19.01
CA GLY A 478 24.07 26.85 -20.32
C GLY A 478 23.14 25.66 -20.61
N SER A 479 22.02 25.52 -19.89
CA SER A 479 21.02 24.45 -20.10
C SER A 479 19.61 25.03 -20.21
N ALA A 480 18.68 24.23 -20.74
CA ALA A 480 17.27 24.58 -20.84
C ALA A 480 16.61 24.73 -19.46
N THR A 481 15.51 25.47 -19.40
CA THR A 481 14.74 25.63 -18.16
C THR A 481 13.82 24.44 -17.96
N SER A 482 13.92 23.78 -16.81
CA SER A 482 12.97 22.74 -16.37
C SER A 482 12.09 23.28 -15.24
N SER A 483 10.85 22.81 -15.13
CA SER A 483 9.94 23.24 -14.07
C SER A 483 9.02 22.14 -13.56
N ARG A 484 8.70 22.19 -12.26
CA ARG A 484 7.77 21.26 -11.61
C ARG A 484 6.88 21.99 -10.60
N THR A 485 5.64 21.57 -10.48
CA THR A 485 4.73 22.04 -9.42
C THR A 485 4.94 21.19 -8.17
N VAL A 486 5.24 21.82 -7.04
CA VAL A 486 5.31 21.14 -5.73
C VAL A 486 4.21 21.65 -4.81
N ILE A 487 3.70 20.76 -3.94
CA ILE A 487 2.63 21.09 -3.00
C ILE A 487 3.21 21.38 -1.61
N VAL A 488 3.03 22.60 -1.13
CA VAL A 488 3.30 22.96 0.27
C VAL A 488 2.06 22.73 1.10
N ARG A 489 2.09 21.71 1.95
CA ARG A 489 1.00 21.37 2.89
C ARG A 489 1.13 22.19 4.17
N VAL A 490 0.17 23.09 4.40
CA VAL A 490 0.07 23.89 5.63
C VAL A 490 -0.94 23.23 6.58
N LYS A 491 -0.45 22.51 7.58
CA LYS A 491 -1.29 21.86 8.58
C LYS A 491 -1.47 22.73 9.82
N ARG A 492 -2.57 22.56 10.55
CA ARG A 492 -2.70 23.14 11.90
C ARG A 492 -1.75 22.43 12.85
N ALA A 493 -1.28 23.12 13.88
CA ALA A 493 -0.43 22.50 14.87
C ALA A 493 -1.19 21.40 15.64
N LYS A 494 -0.55 20.24 15.81
CA LYS A 494 -1.03 19.16 16.70
C LYS A 494 -0.73 19.54 18.16
N VAL A 495 -1.67 19.26 19.05
CA VAL A 495 -1.54 19.51 20.50
C VAL A 495 -1.80 18.20 21.23
N ARG A 496 -0.84 17.75 22.04
CA ARG A 496 -0.99 16.54 22.85
C ARG A 496 -1.37 16.93 24.27
N VAL A 497 -2.53 16.46 24.72
CA VAL A 497 -2.92 16.65 26.12
C VAL A 497 -2.47 15.42 26.88
N VAL A 498 -1.51 15.62 27.76
CA VAL A 498 -0.87 14.58 28.55
C VAL A 498 -0.86 15.08 29.97
N LYS A 499 -1.49 14.31 30.85
CA LYS A 499 -1.71 14.56 32.29
C LYS A 499 -3.02 15.28 32.64
N GLN A 500 -3.97 14.51 33.16
CA GLN A 500 -5.15 14.97 33.87
C GLN A 500 -4.95 14.66 35.35
N ARG A 501 -5.01 15.67 36.21
CA ARG A 501 -5.05 15.45 37.66
C ARG A 501 -6.39 15.96 38.14
N VAL A 502 -7.23 15.07 38.63
CA VAL A 502 -8.42 15.46 39.40
C VAL A 502 -7.93 15.73 40.82
N LEU A 503 -8.22 16.91 41.35
CA LEU A 503 -7.96 17.20 42.76
C LEU A 503 -9.17 16.71 43.55
N GLY A 504 -9.01 15.54 44.20
CA GLY A 504 -10.04 14.82 44.94
C GLY A 504 -10.36 13.45 44.33
N GLY A 505 -9.68 12.41 44.82
CA GLY A 505 -9.97 11.00 44.53
C GLY A 505 -9.40 10.46 43.21
N SER A 506 -8.73 9.32 43.29
CA SER A 506 -8.12 8.57 42.18
C SER A 506 -9.13 8.14 41.11
N ALA A 507 -8.90 8.55 39.85
CA ALA A 507 -9.44 8.09 38.55
C ALA A 507 -10.96 7.88 38.34
N ARG A 508 -11.79 7.71 39.37
CA ARG A 508 -13.26 7.68 39.35
C ARG A 508 -13.79 8.95 40.01
N LEU A 509 -14.49 9.78 39.25
CA LEU A 509 -15.03 11.05 39.74
C LEU A 509 -16.44 10.83 40.30
N HIS A 510 -16.63 10.83 41.62
CA HIS A 510 -17.97 10.79 42.22
C HIS A 510 -18.46 12.22 42.46
N ILE A 511 -19.56 12.64 41.82
CA ILE A 511 -20.17 13.97 42.05
C ILE A 511 -21.56 13.79 42.63
N SER A 512 -21.72 14.08 43.92
CA SER A 512 -23.02 14.06 44.61
C SER A 512 -23.98 15.14 44.05
N ARG A 513 -25.29 14.90 44.17
CA ARG A 513 -26.32 15.85 43.71
C ARG A 513 -26.11 17.18 44.46
N GLY A 514 -26.10 18.29 43.73
CA GLY A 514 -25.84 19.63 44.28
C GLY A 514 -24.36 20.04 44.43
N ARG A 515 -23.40 19.13 44.22
CA ARG A 515 -21.95 19.45 44.31
C ARG A 515 -21.33 19.65 42.92
N SER A 516 -20.23 20.42 42.87
CA SER A 516 -19.39 20.60 41.68
C SER A 516 -17.99 20.03 41.92
N ALA A 517 -17.41 19.39 40.91
CA ALA A 517 -16.00 18.98 40.94
C ALA A 517 -15.13 19.94 40.12
N ARG A 518 -13.87 20.13 40.54
CA ARG A 518 -12.89 20.92 39.77
C ARG A 518 -11.92 19.99 39.05
N LEU A 519 -11.86 20.14 37.73
CA LEU A 519 -10.92 19.43 36.87
C LEU A 519 -9.74 20.33 36.54
N ALA A 520 -8.53 19.91 36.94
CA ALA A 520 -7.29 20.56 36.57
C ALA A 520 -6.66 19.87 35.36
N LEU A 521 -6.62 20.59 34.24
CA LEU A 521 -6.10 20.10 32.98
C LEU A 521 -4.73 20.74 32.71
N VAL A 522 -3.75 19.93 32.32
CA VAL A 522 -2.42 20.39 31.88
C VAL A 522 -2.21 19.95 30.44
N PHE A 523 -1.69 20.86 29.62
CA PHE A 523 -1.49 20.64 28.19
C PHE A 523 0.00 20.75 27.84
N LYS A 524 0.50 19.81 27.03
CA LYS A 524 1.85 19.89 26.45
C LYS A 524 1.71 20.34 24.99
N SER A 525 2.22 21.53 24.70
CA SER A 525 2.36 21.99 23.33
C SER A 525 3.62 21.40 22.73
N THR A 526 3.56 20.95 21.47
CA THR A 526 4.77 20.75 20.67
C THR A 526 5.28 22.12 20.17
N LYS A 527 6.60 22.32 20.17
CA LYS A 527 7.36 23.45 19.58
C LYS A 527 6.60 24.79 19.36
N GLY A 528 6.42 25.56 20.44
CA GLY A 528 6.11 27.00 20.39
C GLY A 528 4.64 27.42 20.22
N VAL A 529 3.68 26.50 20.27
CA VAL A 529 2.26 26.83 20.09
C VAL A 529 1.66 27.46 21.35
N LYS A 530 1.00 28.61 21.19
CA LYS A 530 0.24 29.25 22.28
C LYS A 530 -1.16 28.64 22.38
N LEU A 531 -1.44 27.92 23.46
CA LEU A 531 -2.74 27.33 23.73
C LEU A 531 -3.66 28.35 24.42
N LYS A 532 -4.10 29.38 23.69
CA LYS A 532 -5.09 30.35 24.17
C LYS A 532 -6.50 29.95 23.71
N GLY A 533 -7.49 29.96 24.60
CA GLY A 533 -8.87 29.66 24.21
C GLY A 533 -9.74 29.15 25.35
N LYS A 534 -10.93 28.67 25.00
CA LYS A 534 -11.88 28.07 25.94
C LYS A 534 -11.83 26.55 25.82
N ILE A 535 -11.78 25.88 26.96
CA ILE A 535 -11.97 24.44 27.03
C ILE A 535 -13.41 24.13 27.40
N LYS A 536 -13.99 23.12 26.77
CA LYS A 536 -15.31 22.58 27.08
C LYS A 536 -15.17 21.12 27.47
N VAL A 537 -15.82 20.74 28.56
CA VAL A 537 -15.86 19.37 29.08
C VAL A 537 -17.26 18.82 28.83
N PHE A 538 -17.34 17.58 28.39
CA PHE A 538 -18.58 16.87 28.06
C PHE A 538 -18.62 15.52 28.77
N VAL A 539 -19.81 15.03 29.09
CA VAL A 539 -20.08 13.64 29.50
C VAL A 539 -21.01 13.04 28.46
N GLY A 540 -20.56 12.01 27.74
CA GLY A 540 -21.24 11.59 26.51
C GLY A 540 -21.28 12.76 25.50
N ARG A 541 -22.49 13.12 25.02
CA ARG A 541 -22.73 14.29 24.16
C ARG A 541 -23.05 15.59 24.93
N LYS A 542 -23.32 15.52 26.25
CA LYS A 542 -23.77 16.67 27.05
C LYS A 542 -22.59 17.52 27.51
N HIS A 543 -22.67 18.84 27.31
CA HIS A 543 -21.69 19.79 27.83
C HIS A 543 -21.91 20.01 29.34
N VAL A 544 -20.84 19.95 30.13
CA VAL A 544 -20.92 19.90 31.61
C VAL A 544 -20.07 20.96 32.33
N GLY A 545 -19.22 21.67 31.59
CA GLY A 545 -18.34 22.69 32.17
C GLY A 545 -17.45 23.33 31.12
N SER A 546 -17.02 24.57 31.39
CA SER A 546 -16.03 25.27 30.57
C SER A 546 -14.95 25.91 31.44
N GLY A 547 -13.77 26.09 30.87
CA GLY A 547 -12.68 26.82 31.49
C GLY A 547 -11.89 27.62 30.47
N LYS A 548 -11.04 28.54 30.95
CA LYS A 548 -10.07 29.24 30.10
C LYS A 548 -8.72 28.53 30.20
N VAL A 549 -8.03 28.40 29.07
CA VAL A 549 -6.65 27.90 29.06
C VAL A 549 -5.71 29.08 29.33
N VAL A 550 -4.91 28.95 30.38
CA VAL A 550 -3.94 29.95 30.87
C VAL A 550 -2.54 29.33 30.95
N ARG A 551 -1.48 30.14 30.85
CA ARG A 551 -0.10 29.66 31.03
C ARG A 551 0.33 29.93 32.47
N LYS A 552 0.71 28.88 33.21
CA LYS A 552 1.23 28.95 34.59
C LYS A 552 2.50 28.09 34.70
N SER A 553 3.57 28.64 35.27
CA SER A 553 4.85 27.95 35.49
C SER A 553 5.35 27.18 34.26
N GLY A 554 5.39 27.87 33.10
CA GLY A 554 5.82 27.29 31.82
C GLY A 554 4.83 26.32 31.15
N LYS A 555 3.75 25.92 31.82
CA LYS A 555 2.76 24.94 31.33
C LYS A 555 1.45 25.61 30.96
N TRP A 556 0.75 25.08 29.96
CA TRP A 556 -0.62 25.49 29.68
C TRP A 556 -1.57 24.70 30.57
N THR A 557 -2.49 25.38 31.25
CA THR A 557 -3.39 24.78 32.23
C THR A 557 -4.81 25.33 32.09
N ALA A 558 -5.81 24.57 32.50
CA ALA A 558 -7.19 25.04 32.62
C ALA A 558 -7.85 24.42 33.85
N GLN A 559 -8.61 25.23 34.56
CA GLN A 559 -9.48 24.79 35.65
C GLN A 559 -10.92 24.80 35.14
N VAL A 560 -11.63 23.68 35.31
CA VAL A 560 -13.03 23.56 34.88
C VAL A 560 -13.87 23.05 36.03
N SER A 561 -14.87 23.83 36.44
CA SER A 561 -15.92 23.34 37.33
C SER A 561 -16.92 22.52 36.53
N VAL A 562 -17.11 21.26 36.92
CA VAL A 562 -18.03 20.30 36.30
C VAL A 562 -19.18 20.06 37.26
N ARG A 563 -20.42 20.27 36.78
CA ARG A 563 -21.65 19.99 37.55
C ARG A 563 -22.14 18.57 37.28
N LYS A 564 -22.82 17.94 38.25
CA LYS A 564 -23.37 16.59 38.11
C LYS A 564 -24.25 16.46 36.87
N THR A 565 -24.07 15.38 36.11
CA THR A 565 -25.00 14.95 35.06
C THR A 565 -25.74 13.69 35.50
N ALA A 566 -27.03 13.57 35.16
CA ALA A 566 -27.84 12.39 35.48
C ALA A 566 -27.42 11.08 34.76
N LYS A 567 -26.34 11.10 33.98
CA LYS A 567 -25.87 9.96 33.18
C LYS A 567 -24.41 9.64 33.50
N LYS A 568 -24.12 8.36 33.76
CA LYS A 568 -22.77 7.78 33.74
C LYS A 568 -22.24 7.82 32.30
N GLY A 569 -20.98 8.19 32.09
CA GLY A 569 -20.44 8.23 30.72
C GLY A 569 -18.99 8.67 30.61
N LYS A 570 -18.39 8.43 29.44
CA LYS A 570 -17.03 8.90 29.09
C LYS A 570 -16.99 10.43 29.08
N VAL A 571 -15.93 11.01 29.62
CA VAL A 571 -15.69 12.46 29.61
C VAL A 571 -14.88 12.85 28.38
N TYR A 572 -15.34 13.86 27.64
CA TYR A 572 -14.63 14.40 26.49
C TYR A 572 -14.21 15.83 26.77
N VAL A 573 -13.00 16.17 26.32
CA VAL A 573 -12.48 17.52 26.44
C VAL A 573 -12.22 18.08 25.05
N LYS A 574 -12.73 19.29 24.80
CA LYS A 574 -12.58 20.00 23.52
C LYS A 574 -12.00 21.38 23.76
N ILE A 575 -10.89 21.69 23.12
CA ILE A 575 -10.35 23.07 23.07
C ILE A 575 -11.01 23.79 21.90
N THR A 576 -11.55 24.98 22.16
CA THR A 576 -12.29 25.81 21.21
C THR A 576 -11.81 27.26 21.25
N GLY A 577 -12.01 28.00 20.16
CA GLY A 577 -11.63 29.42 20.08
C GLY A 577 -10.15 29.70 19.85
N ASN A 578 -9.30 28.67 19.67
CA ASN A 578 -7.91 28.85 19.25
C ASN A 578 -7.77 28.69 17.73
N LYS A 579 -7.57 29.80 17.00
CA LYS A 579 -7.42 29.78 15.54
C LYS A 579 -6.14 29.05 15.08
N SER A 580 -5.15 28.86 15.96
CA SER A 580 -3.84 28.26 15.65
C SER A 580 -3.75 26.74 15.87
N VAL A 581 -4.83 26.10 16.33
CA VAL A 581 -4.86 24.68 16.71
C VAL A 581 -5.98 23.99 15.92
N ALA A 582 -5.77 22.72 15.51
CA ALA A 582 -6.86 21.88 15.01
C ALA A 582 -7.88 21.66 16.14
N LYS A 583 -9.17 21.43 15.86
CA LYS A 583 -10.12 21.04 16.93
C LYS A 583 -9.65 19.69 17.50
N ALA A 584 -8.81 19.70 18.53
CA ALA A 584 -8.37 18.48 19.20
C ALA A 584 -9.52 17.99 20.08
N LYS A 585 -10.04 16.80 19.74
CA LYS A 585 -10.92 16.02 20.61
C LYS A 585 -10.07 14.95 21.24
N ILE A 586 -10.12 14.84 22.56
CA ILE A 586 -9.46 13.75 23.27
C ILE A 586 -10.52 12.95 23.99
N LYS A 587 -10.57 11.66 23.67
CA LYS A 587 -11.33 10.68 24.42
C LYS A 587 -10.47 10.32 25.63
N THR A 588 -10.91 10.66 26.83
CA THR A 588 -10.33 10.12 28.06
C THR A 588 -11.41 9.29 28.75
N LYS A 589 -11.05 8.16 29.33
CA LYS A 589 -11.99 7.31 30.06
C LYS A 589 -12.00 7.77 31.52
N ILE A 590 -12.56 8.94 31.80
CA ILE A 590 -12.92 9.29 33.18
C ILE A 590 -14.31 8.70 33.42
N ARG A 591 -14.42 7.72 34.31
CA ARG A 591 -15.71 7.15 34.72
C ARG A 591 -16.21 7.96 35.91
N ALA A 592 -17.34 8.65 35.74
CA ALA A 592 -18.09 9.24 36.84
C ALA A 592 -19.25 8.31 37.23
N LYS A 593 -19.42 8.05 38.53
CA LYS A 593 -20.58 7.29 39.05
C LYS A 593 -21.78 8.20 39.18
#